data_AF-G6ATT6-F1
#
_entry.id   AF-G6ATT6-F1
#
_cell.length_a   1.000
_cell.length_b   1.000
_cell.length_c   1.000
_cell.angle_alpha   90.00
_cell.angle_beta   90.00
_cell.angle_gamma   90.00
#
_symmetry.space_group_name_H-M   'P 1'
#
loop_
_entity.id
_entity.type
_entity.pdbx_description
1 polymer ?
#
loop_
_entity_poly.entity_id
_entity_poly.type
_entity_poly.pdbx_seq_one_letter_code
_entity_poly.pdbx_strand_id
1 'polypeptide(L)'
;MTKLKIKLRNCSVELPDDVGNFILSTGCGSGKTFWLERFILTHYMEGMLIIVDSIVSANSLYFDLLTKLGLDANDMMQIHSETDYDVMNEFANNPEEVTKKKVLIMTNVRLYTEYPPVYLLYNIDGVTLSSFDGDWKKLMNNPNTRRWICIDEIPGFIQKYASVSKLHLGVLGEDDSKGGYKAKEFVAMRKDYNTFIAHSDAAWFNTATTLGLLKTDTALSIVESEYSNMIKVQGDAVIQFSPCDFQTTKSLVLIMEGAGDVLFKDSSIYKLIDIPQKYRAKADFHSFNVPNLNRRNNKHQELIKSMVQSVIAILSSVKGKTLIACWNDFKGDDKGITSDTQNSNDITLVTLLSDELTKANIPQDIYSIIYYGSAESKAVNDFKDYSNIILLGKWSLPVSTSSEKFNKAFLTNTTLTRYMLWEYVQLITRIAIRQDMDINVFYTDDHNRDFIQTLEKYFNQNILDIPEEHIDWRDKVRKLNNGKRVVSQIERLSQRFPYIPQMIVEGKQNKTINVSLKEVNNLIGKSKKRRDYKHLISILQKFGISLVLL
;
A
#
# COMPACT_ATOMS: atom_id res chain seq x y z
N MET A 1 -22.21 27.85 -7.09
CA MET A 1 -21.65 26.52 -7.35
C MET A 1 -22.61 25.48 -6.82
N THR A 2 -22.98 24.51 -7.63
CA THR A 2 -23.86 23.40 -7.27
C THR A 2 -23.00 22.37 -6.54
N LYS A 3 -23.24 22.13 -5.25
CA LYS A 3 -22.46 21.13 -4.49
C LYS A 3 -22.66 19.74 -5.08
N LEU A 4 -21.58 18.99 -5.29
CA LEU A 4 -21.65 17.62 -5.79
C LEU A 4 -22.31 16.71 -4.74
N LYS A 5 -23.41 16.05 -5.13
CA LYS A 5 -24.15 15.11 -4.28
C LYS A 5 -23.80 13.67 -4.63
N ILE A 6 -23.28 12.96 -3.64
CA ILE A 6 -22.99 11.54 -3.69
C ILE A 6 -24.14 10.81 -2.99
N LYS A 7 -24.81 9.91 -3.71
CA LYS A 7 -25.91 9.10 -3.19
C LYS A 7 -25.48 7.64 -3.18
N LEU A 8 -25.40 7.07 -1.99
CA LEU A 8 -24.99 5.69 -1.72
C LEU A 8 -26.14 4.93 -1.08
N ARG A 9 -25.98 3.61 -0.90
CA ARG A 9 -27.02 2.75 -0.30
C ARG A 9 -27.31 3.16 1.15
N ASN A 10 -26.28 3.52 1.91
CA ASN A 10 -26.37 3.79 3.34
C ASN A 10 -26.51 5.29 3.68
N CYS A 11 -26.20 6.19 2.74
CA CYS A 11 -26.16 7.64 3.00
C CYS A 11 -26.27 8.51 1.74
N SER A 12 -26.45 9.81 1.93
CA SER A 12 -26.17 10.82 0.92
C SER A 12 -25.24 11.87 1.51
N VAL A 13 -24.20 12.20 0.75
CA VAL A 13 -23.11 13.07 1.16
C VAL A 13 -23.00 14.22 0.16
N GLU A 14 -22.88 15.44 0.65
CA GLU A 14 -22.54 16.60 -0.17
C GLU A 14 -21.04 16.87 -0.02
N LEU A 15 -20.31 16.90 -1.15
CA LEU A 15 -18.95 17.40 -1.11
C LEU A 15 -18.96 18.92 -0.87
N PRO A 16 -17.98 19.45 -0.12
CA PRO A 16 -17.86 20.89 0.13
C PRO A 16 -17.70 21.71 -1.16
N ASP A 17 -17.05 21.12 -2.15
CA ASP A 17 -16.71 21.73 -3.43
C ASP A 17 -16.67 20.63 -4.51
N ASP A 18 -16.72 21.02 -5.78
CA ASP A 18 -16.51 20.14 -6.92
C ASP A 18 -15.06 20.12 -7.41
N VAL A 19 -14.15 20.87 -6.76
CA VAL A 19 -12.69 20.84 -6.97
C VAL A 19 -11.94 20.62 -5.66
N GLY A 20 -10.70 20.14 -5.77
CA GLY A 20 -9.82 19.85 -4.63
C GLY A 20 -9.74 18.37 -4.30
N ASN A 21 -9.12 18.07 -3.15
CA ASN A 21 -8.71 16.73 -2.76
C ASN A 21 -9.58 16.23 -1.60
N PHE A 22 -10.37 15.18 -1.84
CA PHE A 22 -11.28 14.61 -0.86
C PHE A 22 -11.09 13.12 -0.72
N ILE A 23 -11.33 12.63 0.49
CA ILE A 23 -11.50 11.21 0.76
C ILE A 23 -12.92 10.99 1.23
N LEU A 24 -13.60 10.05 0.61
CA LEU A 24 -14.94 9.65 1.00
C LEU A 24 -14.85 8.32 1.75
N SER A 25 -15.14 8.36 3.05
CA SER A 25 -15.18 7.17 3.92
C SER A 25 -16.61 6.76 4.20
N THR A 26 -17.05 5.68 3.55
CA THR A 26 -18.47 5.31 3.48
C THR A 26 -18.82 3.94 4.02
N GLY A 27 -17.83 3.21 4.54
CA GLY A 27 -17.97 1.78 4.80
C GLY A 27 -17.93 0.95 3.52
N CYS A 28 -17.36 -0.24 3.64
CA CYS A 28 -17.35 -1.24 2.59
C CYS A 28 -18.77 -1.76 2.31
N GLY A 29 -19.14 -1.94 1.04
CA GLY A 29 -20.49 -2.38 0.66
C GLY A 29 -21.54 -1.28 0.48
N SER A 30 -21.16 -0.01 0.65
CA SER A 30 -22.05 1.15 0.49
C SER A 30 -22.55 1.43 -0.94
N GLY A 31 -22.05 0.70 -1.94
CA GLY A 31 -22.43 0.87 -3.35
C GLY A 31 -21.57 1.88 -4.12
N LYS A 32 -20.29 2.04 -3.74
CA LYS A 32 -19.33 2.97 -4.37
C LYS A 32 -19.22 2.78 -5.89
N THR A 33 -18.98 1.55 -6.34
CA THR A 33 -18.85 1.20 -7.77
C THR A 33 -20.10 1.57 -8.58
N PHE A 34 -21.29 1.27 -8.04
CA PHE A 34 -22.57 1.62 -8.67
C PHE A 34 -22.82 3.14 -8.78
N TRP A 35 -22.33 3.90 -7.80
CA TRP A 35 -22.34 5.36 -7.88
C TRP A 35 -21.33 5.85 -8.93
N LEU A 36 -20.11 5.29 -8.93
CA LEU A 36 -19.03 5.65 -9.84
C LEU A 36 -19.44 5.50 -11.31
N GLU A 37 -20.07 4.38 -11.67
CA GLU A 37 -20.62 4.13 -13.01
C GLU A 37 -21.54 5.26 -13.48
N ARG A 38 -22.51 5.67 -12.65
CA ARG A 38 -23.44 6.76 -12.98
C ARG A 38 -22.76 8.11 -13.04
N PHE A 39 -21.81 8.33 -12.13
CA PHE A 39 -21.01 9.54 -12.10
C PHE A 39 -20.24 9.68 -13.41
N ILE A 40 -19.64 8.59 -13.91
CA ILE A 40 -18.95 8.57 -15.20
C ILE A 40 -19.90 8.95 -16.34
N LEU A 41 -21.07 8.33 -16.45
CA LEU A 41 -22.03 8.66 -17.51
C LEU A 41 -22.48 10.12 -17.52
N THR A 42 -22.50 10.75 -16.35
CA THR A 42 -22.92 12.14 -16.21
C THR A 42 -21.81 13.12 -16.61
N HIS A 43 -20.55 12.74 -16.45
CA HIS A 43 -19.41 13.67 -16.44
C HIS A 43 -18.27 13.33 -17.40
N TYR A 44 -18.34 12.22 -18.13
CA TYR A 44 -17.23 11.73 -18.97
C TYR A 44 -16.74 12.74 -20.01
N MET A 45 -17.62 13.61 -20.52
CA MET A 45 -17.27 14.65 -21.50
C MET A 45 -16.26 15.68 -20.98
N GLU A 46 -16.07 15.79 -19.67
CA GLU A 46 -15.12 16.72 -19.04
C GLU A 46 -13.72 16.10 -18.81
N GLY A 47 -13.52 14.84 -19.23
CA GLY A 47 -12.28 14.11 -19.03
C GLY A 47 -12.18 13.50 -17.63
N MET A 48 -12.08 12.18 -17.58
CA MET A 48 -12.06 11.40 -16.35
C MET A 48 -10.86 10.46 -16.30
N LEU A 49 -10.27 10.34 -15.13
CA LEU A 49 -9.29 9.33 -14.78
C LEU A 49 -9.83 8.50 -13.62
N ILE A 50 -9.98 7.20 -13.86
CA ILE A 50 -10.46 6.23 -12.89
C ILE A 50 -9.33 5.26 -12.57
N ILE A 51 -8.94 5.22 -11.32
CA ILE A 51 -7.87 4.35 -10.83
C ILE A 51 -8.52 3.30 -9.93
N VAL A 52 -8.21 2.02 -10.20
CA VAL A 52 -8.78 0.86 -9.49
C VAL A 52 -7.69 -0.06 -8.93
N ASP A 53 -8.07 -0.90 -7.97
CA ASP A 53 -7.16 -1.78 -7.24
C ASP A 53 -6.58 -2.95 -8.04
N SER A 54 -7.34 -3.48 -9.00
CA SER A 54 -6.98 -4.70 -9.72
C SER A 54 -7.35 -4.67 -11.20
N ILE A 55 -6.73 -5.57 -11.98
CA ILE A 55 -7.06 -5.78 -13.40
C ILE A 55 -8.50 -6.27 -13.54
N VAL A 56 -8.96 -7.13 -12.64
CA VAL A 56 -10.35 -7.63 -12.62
C VAL A 56 -11.34 -6.47 -12.45
N SER A 57 -11.08 -5.56 -11.51
CA SER A 57 -11.89 -4.35 -11.30
C SER A 57 -11.90 -3.45 -12.54
N ALA A 58 -10.74 -3.27 -13.19
CA ALA A 58 -10.61 -2.46 -14.39
C ALA A 58 -11.42 -3.03 -15.56
N ASN A 59 -11.33 -4.35 -15.77
CA ASN A 59 -12.04 -5.08 -16.82
C ASN A 59 -13.54 -5.10 -16.60
N SER A 60 -13.99 -5.33 -15.35
CA SER A 60 -15.41 -5.30 -15.02
C SER A 60 -16.01 -3.92 -15.23
N LEU A 61 -15.32 -2.85 -14.78
CA LEU A 61 -15.83 -1.49 -14.94
C LEU A 61 -15.91 -1.10 -16.43
N TYR A 62 -14.87 -1.39 -17.21
CA TYR A 62 -14.87 -1.13 -18.65
C TYR A 62 -15.99 -1.89 -19.37
N PHE A 63 -16.15 -3.19 -19.07
CA PHE A 63 -17.22 -4.01 -19.62
C PHE A 63 -18.60 -3.44 -19.29
N ASP A 64 -18.82 -3.02 -18.05
CA ASP A 64 -20.10 -2.47 -17.61
C ASP A 64 -20.42 -1.14 -18.29
N LEU A 65 -19.43 -0.24 -18.41
CA LEU A 65 -19.57 1.03 -19.13
C LEU A 65 -19.88 0.81 -20.62
N LEU A 66 -19.18 -0.13 -21.27
CA LEU A 66 -19.36 -0.43 -22.69
C LEU A 66 -20.69 -1.12 -22.97
N THR A 67 -20.98 -2.22 -22.26
CA THR A 67 -22.06 -3.15 -22.64
C THR A 67 -23.37 -2.88 -21.93
N LYS A 68 -23.34 -2.48 -20.66
CA LYS A 68 -24.56 -2.25 -19.86
C LYS A 68 -25.02 -0.80 -19.97
N LEU A 69 -24.07 0.12 -20.09
CA LEU A 69 -24.34 1.56 -20.02
C LEU A 69 -24.16 2.28 -21.37
N GLY A 70 -23.59 1.60 -22.38
CA GLY A 70 -23.56 2.05 -23.77
C GLY A 70 -22.57 3.17 -24.08
N LEU A 71 -21.48 3.29 -23.32
CA LEU A 71 -20.43 4.26 -23.62
C LEU A 71 -19.58 3.78 -24.82
N ASP A 72 -19.24 4.68 -25.73
CA ASP A 72 -18.47 4.34 -26.94
C ASP A 72 -17.05 3.86 -26.57
N ALA A 73 -16.62 2.74 -27.15
CA ALA A 73 -15.27 2.22 -26.97
C ALA A 73 -14.18 3.23 -27.40
N ASN A 74 -14.47 4.10 -28.37
CA ASN A 74 -13.54 5.14 -28.82
C ASN A 74 -13.31 6.23 -27.77
N ASP A 75 -14.28 6.45 -26.88
CA ASP A 75 -14.22 7.43 -25.80
C ASP A 75 -13.47 6.91 -24.56
N MET A 76 -13.20 5.61 -24.50
CA MET A 76 -12.61 4.95 -23.34
C MET A 76 -11.27 4.30 -23.66
N MET A 77 -10.45 4.10 -22.63
CA MET A 77 -9.25 3.27 -22.73
C MET A 77 -8.87 2.68 -21.38
N GLN A 78 -8.38 1.44 -21.39
CA GLN A 78 -7.83 0.76 -20.23
C GLN A 78 -6.30 0.75 -20.27
N ILE A 79 -5.65 0.93 -19.12
CA ILE A 79 -4.20 0.88 -18.98
C ILE A 79 -3.84 -0.06 -17.82
N HIS A 80 -3.45 -1.29 -18.14
CA HIS A 80 -2.90 -2.26 -17.18
C HIS A 80 -1.84 -3.16 -17.84
N SER A 81 -1.36 -4.21 -17.16
CA SER A 81 -0.29 -5.08 -17.69
C SER A 81 -0.77 -6.12 -18.69
N GLU A 82 -2.03 -6.55 -18.59
CA GLU A 82 -2.67 -7.55 -19.45
C GLU A 82 -3.47 -6.96 -20.62
N THR A 83 -3.28 -5.68 -20.93
CA THR A 83 -3.97 -5.06 -22.07
C THR A 83 -3.40 -5.60 -23.38
N ASP A 84 -4.23 -5.65 -24.43
CA ASP A 84 -3.86 -6.13 -25.76
C ASP A 84 -2.54 -5.51 -26.25
N TYR A 85 -1.67 -6.35 -26.82
CA TYR A 85 -0.37 -5.94 -27.32
C TYR A 85 -0.46 -4.80 -28.34
N ASP A 86 -1.43 -4.84 -29.24
CA ASP A 86 -1.60 -3.81 -30.27
C ASP A 86 -1.98 -2.47 -29.64
N VAL A 87 -2.85 -2.50 -28.62
CA VAL A 87 -3.23 -1.30 -27.85
C VAL A 87 -2.04 -0.75 -27.05
N MET A 88 -1.24 -1.63 -26.44
CA MET A 88 -0.04 -1.21 -25.71
C MET A 88 1.05 -0.66 -26.65
N ASN A 89 1.19 -1.23 -27.84
CA ASN A 89 2.15 -0.77 -28.84
C ASN A 89 1.72 0.58 -29.43
N GLU A 90 0.44 0.75 -29.73
CA GLU A 90 -0.13 2.03 -30.17
C GLU A 90 0.07 3.10 -29.08
N PHE A 91 -0.25 2.77 -27.83
CA PHE A 91 -0.01 3.64 -26.69
C PHE A 91 1.46 4.06 -26.55
N ALA A 92 2.39 3.11 -26.69
CA ALA A 92 3.82 3.37 -26.52
C ALA A 92 4.38 4.29 -27.61
N ASN A 93 3.88 4.18 -28.84
CA ASN A 93 4.38 4.95 -29.98
C ASN A 93 3.60 6.26 -30.21
N ASN A 94 2.30 6.28 -29.89
CA ASN A 94 1.39 7.41 -30.08
C ASN A 94 0.67 7.78 -28.75
N PRO A 95 1.42 8.15 -27.69
CA PRO A 95 0.85 8.42 -26.36
C PRO A 95 -0.15 9.58 -26.33
N GLU A 96 -0.12 10.48 -27.31
CA GLU A 96 -1.08 11.60 -27.43
C GLU A 96 -2.51 11.12 -27.67
N GLU A 97 -2.73 9.95 -28.28
CA GLU A 97 -4.07 9.39 -28.50
C GLU A 97 -4.78 9.06 -27.18
N VAL A 98 -4.03 8.78 -26.12
CA VAL A 98 -4.58 8.57 -24.76
C VAL A 98 -5.24 9.84 -24.24
N THR A 99 -4.67 11.00 -24.55
CA THR A 99 -5.17 12.30 -24.09
C THR A 99 -6.50 12.69 -24.75
N LYS A 100 -6.89 12.02 -25.83
CA LYS A 100 -8.21 12.18 -26.48
C LYS A 100 -9.32 11.43 -25.79
N LYS A 101 -8.97 10.40 -25.00
CA LYS A 101 -9.96 9.52 -24.36
C LYS A 101 -10.67 10.25 -23.24
N LYS A 102 -12.00 10.25 -23.29
CA LYS A 102 -12.88 10.87 -22.29
C LYS A 102 -12.77 10.16 -20.95
N VAL A 103 -12.68 8.83 -20.94
CA VAL A 103 -12.52 8.03 -19.72
C VAL A 103 -11.27 7.17 -19.82
N LEU A 104 -10.33 7.36 -18.89
CA LEU A 104 -9.22 6.44 -18.69
C LEU A 104 -9.48 5.59 -17.46
N ILE A 105 -9.29 4.27 -17.59
CA ILE A 105 -9.36 3.33 -16.47
C ILE A 105 -7.99 2.66 -16.33
N MET A 106 -7.37 2.78 -15.16
CA MET A 106 -6.04 2.20 -14.94
C MET A 106 -5.92 1.53 -13.58
N THR A 107 -4.99 0.59 -13.46
CA THR A 107 -4.67 -0.01 -12.15
C THR A 107 -3.78 0.89 -11.31
N ASN A 108 -3.88 0.74 -9.99
CA ASN A 108 -3.07 1.46 -9.01
C ASN A 108 -1.55 1.38 -9.32
N VAL A 109 -1.04 0.27 -9.85
CA VAL A 109 0.38 0.13 -10.21
C VAL A 109 0.79 1.11 -11.32
N ARG A 110 -0.08 1.33 -12.31
CA ARG A 110 0.19 2.21 -13.44
C ARG A 110 0.24 3.68 -13.01
N LEU A 111 -0.46 4.06 -11.94
CA LEU A 111 -0.40 5.40 -11.37
C LEU A 111 1.04 5.84 -11.06
N TYR A 112 1.83 4.91 -10.51
CA TYR A 112 3.21 5.15 -10.07
C TYR A 112 4.25 5.00 -11.17
N THR A 113 3.97 4.15 -12.15
CA THR A 113 4.96 3.69 -13.13
C THR A 113 4.80 4.34 -14.49
N GLU A 114 3.66 4.96 -14.77
CA GLU A 114 3.37 5.60 -16.05
C GLU A 114 3.68 7.10 -16.08
N TYR A 115 3.74 7.66 -17.29
CA TYR A 115 4.08 9.06 -17.52
C TYR A 115 2.94 10.02 -17.14
N PRO A 116 3.02 10.84 -16.07
CA PRO A 116 1.84 11.51 -15.52
C PRO A 116 1.02 12.38 -16.48
N PRO A 117 1.64 13.22 -17.33
CA PRO A 117 0.89 13.99 -18.31
C PRO A 117 0.05 13.16 -19.27
N VAL A 118 0.43 11.91 -19.57
CA VAL A 118 -0.34 11.05 -20.50
C VAL A 118 -1.71 10.68 -19.94
N TYR A 119 -1.78 10.43 -18.63
CA TYR A 119 -3.02 10.01 -17.98
C TYR A 119 -3.75 11.17 -17.27
N LEU A 120 -3.08 12.29 -16.99
CA LEU A 120 -3.68 13.46 -16.35
C LEU A 120 -4.21 14.49 -17.35
N LEU A 121 -3.66 14.60 -18.55
CA LEU A 121 -4.12 15.57 -19.53
C LEU A 121 -5.23 15.00 -20.41
N TYR A 122 -6.14 15.88 -20.82
CA TYR A 122 -7.29 15.60 -21.65
C TYR A 122 -7.62 16.80 -22.55
N ASN A 123 -7.81 16.51 -23.83
CA ASN A 123 -8.45 17.39 -24.81
C ASN A 123 -9.01 16.50 -25.93
N ILE A 124 -10.21 16.79 -26.42
CA ILE A 124 -10.84 15.99 -27.48
C ILE A 124 -10.00 15.94 -28.77
N ASP A 125 -9.24 16.99 -29.05
CA ASP A 125 -8.34 17.09 -30.21
C ASP A 125 -6.95 16.50 -29.93
N GLY A 126 -6.69 16.13 -28.67
CA GLY A 126 -5.41 15.66 -28.18
C GLY A 126 -4.57 16.78 -27.56
N VAL A 127 -3.61 16.38 -26.73
CA VAL A 127 -2.66 17.28 -26.06
C VAL A 127 -1.26 16.89 -26.49
N THR A 128 -0.52 17.85 -27.04
CA THR A 128 0.90 17.65 -27.34
C THR A 128 1.68 17.40 -26.07
N LEU A 129 2.43 16.30 -26.03
CA LEU A 129 3.19 15.90 -24.85
C LEU A 129 4.66 16.36 -24.97
N SER A 130 5.11 17.13 -23.98
CA SER A 130 6.54 17.41 -23.74
C SER A 130 7.07 16.54 -22.61
N SER A 131 8.35 16.64 -22.24
CA SER A 131 8.84 16.07 -20.97
C SER A 131 8.20 16.76 -19.77
N PHE A 132 8.07 16.03 -18.65
CA PHE A 132 7.59 16.57 -17.39
C PHE A 132 8.78 16.99 -16.51
N ASP A 133 8.74 18.23 -16.03
CA ASP A 133 9.77 18.86 -15.20
C ASP A 133 9.68 18.47 -13.71
N GLY A 134 8.67 17.70 -13.32
CA GLY A 134 8.40 17.36 -11.92
C GLY A 134 7.52 18.38 -11.18
N ASP A 135 7.10 19.48 -11.82
CA ASP A 135 6.21 20.48 -11.22
C ASP A 135 4.75 20.02 -11.24
N TRP A 136 4.40 19.24 -10.23
CA TRP A 136 3.04 18.73 -10.01
C TRP A 136 1.99 19.83 -9.86
N LYS A 137 2.34 20.95 -9.24
CA LYS A 137 1.39 22.05 -9.05
C LYS A 137 1.01 22.65 -10.41
N LYS A 138 1.99 22.82 -11.30
CA LYS A 138 1.76 23.25 -12.68
C LYS A 138 0.95 22.22 -13.47
N LEU A 139 1.29 20.94 -13.37
CA LEU A 139 0.58 19.87 -14.07
C LEU A 139 -0.88 19.74 -13.60
N MET A 140 -1.14 19.72 -12.29
CA MET A 140 -2.48 19.52 -11.72
C MET A 140 -3.40 20.74 -11.84
N ASN A 141 -2.85 21.90 -12.17
CA ASN A 141 -3.60 23.13 -12.45
C ASN A 141 -3.51 23.55 -13.92
N ASN A 142 -3.06 22.66 -14.80
CA ASN A 142 -3.11 22.89 -16.24
C ASN A 142 -4.59 22.96 -16.69
N PRO A 143 -4.97 23.87 -17.60
CA PRO A 143 -6.34 23.91 -18.14
C PRO A 143 -6.80 22.60 -18.79
N ASN A 144 -5.86 21.80 -19.31
CA ASN A 144 -6.13 20.51 -19.93
C ASN A 144 -6.06 19.34 -18.92
N THR A 145 -5.87 19.57 -17.63
CA THR A 145 -5.94 18.47 -16.64
C THR A 145 -7.36 17.92 -16.61
N ARG A 146 -7.50 16.59 -16.60
CA ARG A 146 -8.79 15.89 -16.45
C ARG A 146 -9.55 16.46 -15.28
N ARG A 147 -10.84 16.76 -15.51
CA ARG A 147 -11.69 17.40 -14.52
C ARG A 147 -11.97 16.50 -13.32
N TRP A 148 -12.06 15.19 -13.55
CA TRP A 148 -12.46 14.21 -12.53
C TRP A 148 -11.40 13.12 -12.40
N ILE A 149 -10.79 13.01 -11.22
CA ILE A 149 -9.80 11.98 -10.90
C ILE A 149 -10.34 11.18 -9.71
N CYS A 150 -10.77 9.95 -9.95
CA CYS A 150 -11.35 9.06 -8.95
C CYS A 150 -10.43 7.87 -8.68
N ILE A 151 -10.14 7.61 -7.41
CA ILE A 151 -9.38 6.44 -6.95
C ILE A 151 -10.34 5.55 -6.16
N ASP A 152 -10.73 4.40 -6.72
CA ASP A 152 -11.58 3.41 -6.06
C ASP A 152 -10.71 2.39 -5.30
N GLU A 153 -10.77 2.48 -3.96
CA GLU A 153 -9.85 1.86 -2.99
C GLU A 153 -8.40 2.35 -3.11
N ILE A 154 -7.70 2.45 -1.98
CA ILE A 154 -6.32 2.92 -2.02
C ILE A 154 -5.38 1.91 -2.71
N PRO A 155 -4.32 2.40 -3.37
CA PRO A 155 -3.20 1.57 -3.82
C PRO A 155 -2.66 0.64 -2.73
N GLY A 156 -2.78 -0.67 -2.96
CA GLY A 156 -2.18 -1.70 -2.10
C GLY A 156 -0.66 -1.75 -2.19
N PHE A 157 -0.07 -1.12 -3.22
CA PHE A 157 1.37 -1.11 -3.43
C PHE A 157 1.84 0.21 -4.04
N ILE A 158 2.92 0.76 -3.49
CA ILE A 158 3.57 1.97 -3.97
C ILE A 158 4.82 1.55 -4.72
N GLN A 159 4.90 1.88 -6.00
CA GLN A 159 6.06 1.60 -6.85
C GLN A 159 6.91 2.84 -7.10
N LYS A 160 8.17 2.60 -7.43
CA LYS A 160 9.06 3.65 -7.94
C LYS A 160 8.81 3.86 -9.42
N TYR A 161 8.93 5.10 -9.86
CA TYR A 161 8.95 5.45 -11.27
C TYR A 161 10.30 5.06 -11.89
N ALA A 162 11.41 5.41 -11.23
CA ALA A 162 12.77 5.04 -11.64
C ALA A 162 13.73 4.89 -10.45
N SER A 163 14.79 4.09 -10.62
CA SER A 163 15.89 3.91 -9.67
C SER A 163 17.12 4.63 -10.20
N VAL A 164 17.62 5.61 -9.46
CA VAL A 164 18.79 6.41 -9.86
C VAL A 164 19.99 5.94 -9.04
N SER A 165 20.76 5.03 -9.61
CA SER A 165 21.98 4.51 -8.99
C SER A 165 23.13 5.52 -9.01
N LYS A 166 24.19 5.25 -8.24
CA LYS A 166 25.41 6.07 -8.26
C LYS A 166 26.12 6.08 -9.62
N LEU A 167 25.95 5.02 -10.41
CA LEU A 167 26.47 4.98 -11.79
C LEU A 167 25.74 6.00 -12.67
N HIS A 168 24.41 6.08 -12.58
CA HIS A 168 23.64 7.11 -13.26
C HIS A 168 24.12 8.50 -12.90
N LEU A 169 24.23 8.80 -11.59
CA LEU A 169 24.68 10.11 -11.13
C LEU A 169 26.11 10.44 -11.57
N GLY A 170 27.00 9.45 -11.68
CA GLY A 170 28.36 9.65 -12.19
C GLY A 170 28.39 10.02 -13.68
N VAL A 171 27.53 9.41 -14.50
CA VAL A 171 27.41 9.71 -15.93
C VAL A 171 26.71 11.06 -16.15
N LEU A 172 25.65 11.33 -15.40
CA LEU A 172 24.78 12.50 -15.57
C LEU A 172 25.26 13.75 -14.82
N GLY A 173 26.29 13.62 -13.97
CA GLY A 173 26.86 14.71 -13.21
C GLY A 173 28.21 15.19 -13.75
N GLU A 174 28.63 16.36 -13.27
CA GLU A 174 29.92 16.97 -13.55
C GLU A 174 30.48 17.69 -12.31
N ASP A 175 31.78 17.97 -12.33
CA ASP A 175 32.46 18.73 -11.28
C ASP A 175 31.91 20.17 -11.23
N ASP A 176 31.59 20.67 -10.04
CA ASP A 176 31.04 22.02 -9.86
C ASP A 176 32.10 23.13 -9.80
N SER A 177 33.37 22.78 -10.07
CA SER A 177 34.57 23.61 -9.97
C SER A 177 34.87 24.15 -8.56
N LYS A 178 34.19 23.63 -7.54
CA LYS A 178 34.32 23.98 -6.12
C LYS A 178 34.62 22.75 -5.25
N GLY A 179 34.98 21.63 -5.88
CA GLY A 179 35.26 20.36 -5.20
C GLY A 179 33.99 19.54 -4.88
N GLY A 180 32.85 19.91 -5.47
CA GLY A 180 31.59 19.18 -5.41
C GLY A 180 31.14 18.68 -6.79
N TYR A 181 29.92 18.15 -6.84
CA TYR A 181 29.30 17.65 -8.06
C TYR A 181 27.91 18.26 -8.23
N LYS A 182 27.55 18.55 -9.47
CA LYS A 182 26.22 19.02 -9.88
C LYS A 182 25.72 18.19 -11.08
N ALA A 183 24.43 18.31 -11.39
CA ALA A 183 23.91 17.79 -12.66
C ALA A 183 24.58 18.50 -13.83
N LYS A 184 24.79 17.77 -14.93
CA LYS A 184 24.98 18.38 -16.25
C LYS A 184 23.67 19.02 -16.70
N GLU A 185 23.76 19.98 -17.61
CA GLU A 185 22.59 20.53 -18.31
C GLU A 185 21.81 19.41 -19.04
N PHE A 186 20.50 19.53 -19.08
CA PHE A 186 19.58 18.53 -19.67
C PHE A 186 20.05 17.94 -21.01
N VAL A 187 20.46 18.79 -21.95
CA VAL A 187 20.88 18.36 -23.31
C VAL A 187 22.12 17.45 -23.24
N ALA A 188 23.08 17.77 -22.37
CA ALA A 188 24.28 16.98 -22.17
C ALA A 188 23.96 15.66 -21.45
N MET A 189 23.11 15.71 -20.41
CA MET A 189 22.61 14.50 -19.74
C MET A 189 21.92 13.54 -20.70
N ARG A 190 21.04 14.05 -21.57
CA ARG A 190 20.32 13.24 -22.56
C ARG A 190 21.27 12.57 -23.54
N LYS A 191 22.27 13.31 -24.02
CA LYS A 191 23.31 12.77 -24.89
C LYS A 191 24.09 11.64 -24.20
N ASP A 192 24.52 11.85 -22.97
CA ASP A 192 25.31 10.88 -22.22
C ASP A 192 24.48 9.65 -21.83
N TYR A 193 23.22 9.85 -21.44
CA TYR A 193 22.28 8.75 -21.19
C TYR A 193 22.12 7.86 -22.42
N ASN A 194 21.87 8.45 -23.59
CA ASN A 194 21.73 7.71 -24.84
C ASN A 194 23.02 6.98 -25.25
N THR A 195 24.17 7.60 -24.98
CA THR A 195 25.47 7.04 -25.34
C THR A 195 25.88 5.88 -24.44
N PHE A 196 25.66 6.01 -23.12
CA PHE A 196 26.24 5.10 -22.12
C PHE A 196 25.23 4.21 -21.40
N ILE A 197 23.94 4.57 -21.35
CA ILE A 197 22.95 3.93 -20.48
C ILE A 197 21.82 3.25 -21.27
N ALA A 198 21.23 3.92 -22.27
CA ALA A 198 19.99 3.51 -22.94
C ALA A 198 20.00 2.09 -23.57
N HIS A 199 21.18 1.54 -23.85
CA HIS A 199 21.36 0.22 -24.47
C HIS A 199 22.02 -0.79 -23.51
N SER A 200 21.83 -0.61 -22.20
CA SER A 200 22.36 -1.48 -21.15
C SER A 200 21.28 -1.88 -20.15
N ASP A 201 21.59 -2.84 -19.27
CA ASP A 201 20.72 -3.24 -18.16
C ASP A 201 20.46 -2.11 -17.15
N ALA A 202 21.18 -0.99 -17.26
CA ALA A 202 20.94 0.20 -16.45
C ALA A 202 19.89 1.15 -17.04
N ALA A 203 19.37 0.90 -18.24
CA ALA A 203 18.32 1.74 -18.83
C ALA A 203 17.07 1.77 -17.94
N TRP A 204 16.53 2.96 -17.69
CA TRP A 204 15.28 3.14 -16.94
C TRP A 204 14.06 2.66 -17.73
N PHE A 205 13.99 3.00 -19.02
CA PHE A 205 12.85 2.71 -19.89
C PHE A 205 13.31 2.40 -21.33
N ASN A 206 12.43 1.79 -22.12
CA ASN A 206 12.68 1.50 -23.52
C ASN A 206 12.57 2.77 -24.40
N THR A 207 13.71 3.38 -24.72
CA THR A 207 13.79 4.60 -25.54
C THR A 207 13.53 4.39 -27.03
N ALA A 208 13.21 3.17 -27.48
CA ALA A 208 12.76 2.93 -28.86
C ALA A 208 11.32 3.41 -29.12
N THR A 209 10.57 3.74 -28.05
CA THR A 209 9.18 4.19 -28.12
C THR A 209 9.06 5.66 -27.72
N THR A 210 8.09 6.38 -28.28
CA THR A 210 7.82 7.79 -27.93
C THR A 210 7.54 7.95 -26.44
N LEU A 211 6.74 7.07 -25.85
CA LEU A 211 6.44 7.06 -24.43
C LEU A 211 7.68 6.80 -23.58
N GLY A 212 8.53 5.84 -23.96
CA GLY A 212 9.76 5.56 -23.22
C GLY A 212 10.77 6.70 -23.27
N LEU A 213 10.83 7.45 -24.37
CA LEU A 213 11.58 8.71 -24.46
C LEU A 213 11.04 9.77 -23.51
N LEU A 214 9.73 10.03 -23.52
CA LEU A 214 9.08 10.96 -22.59
C LEU A 214 9.34 10.58 -21.13
N LYS A 215 9.28 9.28 -20.83
CA LYS A 215 9.53 8.78 -19.48
C LYS A 215 10.97 8.98 -19.03
N THR A 216 11.91 8.71 -19.93
CA THR A 216 13.35 8.91 -19.70
C THR A 216 13.67 10.40 -19.52
N ASP A 217 13.17 11.25 -20.41
CA ASP A 217 13.38 12.70 -20.35
C ASP A 217 12.79 13.30 -19.07
N THR A 218 11.68 12.75 -18.58
CA THR A 218 11.12 13.12 -17.26
C THR A 218 12.04 12.72 -16.11
N ALA A 219 12.56 11.50 -16.13
CA ALA A 219 13.52 11.06 -15.10
C ALA A 219 14.79 11.91 -15.12
N LEU A 220 15.30 12.28 -16.31
CA LEU A 220 16.42 13.21 -16.46
C LEU A 220 16.10 14.59 -15.89
N SER A 221 14.93 15.15 -16.18
CA SER A 221 14.52 16.48 -15.66
C SER A 221 14.47 16.51 -14.12
N ILE A 222 14.00 15.41 -13.52
CA ILE A 222 13.98 15.27 -12.05
C ILE A 222 15.40 15.09 -11.51
N VAL A 223 16.27 14.32 -12.19
CA VAL A 223 17.68 14.21 -11.80
C VAL A 223 18.36 15.58 -11.85
N GLU A 224 18.08 16.40 -12.86
CA GLU A 224 18.63 17.76 -12.99
C GLU A 224 18.36 18.61 -11.75
N SER A 225 17.09 18.63 -11.31
CA SER A 225 16.63 19.44 -10.17
C SER A 225 17.04 18.87 -8.82
N GLU A 226 17.09 17.53 -8.68
CA GLU A 226 17.28 16.86 -7.40
C GLU A 226 18.67 16.22 -7.22
N TYR A 227 19.60 16.41 -8.16
CA TYR A 227 20.93 15.77 -8.17
C TYR A 227 21.65 15.89 -6.82
N SER A 228 21.72 17.11 -6.26
CA SER A 228 22.42 17.38 -5.01
C SER A 228 21.83 16.66 -3.80
N ASN A 229 20.55 16.27 -3.87
CA ASN A 229 19.89 15.45 -2.85
C ASN A 229 20.14 13.96 -3.13
N MET A 230 19.98 13.53 -4.37
CA MET A 230 20.16 12.14 -4.80
C MET A 230 21.59 11.63 -4.54
N ILE A 231 22.61 12.47 -4.74
CA ILE A 231 24.01 12.08 -4.52
C ILE A 231 24.31 11.78 -3.04
N LYS A 232 23.56 12.38 -2.09
CA LYS A 232 23.74 12.19 -0.65
C LYS A 232 23.07 10.91 -0.11
N VAL A 233 22.14 10.32 -0.86
CA VAL A 233 21.44 9.09 -0.47
C VAL A 233 22.42 7.91 -0.38
N GLN A 234 22.30 7.07 0.65
CA GLN A 234 23.05 5.81 0.72
C GLN A 234 22.38 4.77 -0.18
N GLY A 235 23.08 4.30 -1.22
CA GLY A 235 22.52 3.42 -2.25
C GLY A 235 21.87 4.18 -3.41
N ASP A 236 20.85 3.57 -4.01
CA ASP A 236 20.11 4.17 -5.12
C ASP A 236 19.12 5.23 -4.60
N ALA A 237 19.09 6.38 -5.27
CA ALA A 237 17.99 7.32 -5.13
C ALA A 237 16.75 6.81 -5.88
N VAL A 238 15.57 7.28 -5.50
CA VAL A 238 14.29 6.82 -6.04
C VAL A 238 13.50 8.02 -6.54
N ILE A 239 13.06 7.95 -7.79
CA ILE A 239 12.01 8.84 -8.31
C ILE A 239 10.68 8.13 -8.10
N GLN A 240 9.74 8.80 -7.44
CA GLN A 240 8.42 8.26 -7.12
C GLN A 240 7.40 9.38 -7.26
N PHE A 241 6.27 9.04 -7.87
CA PHE A 241 5.07 9.87 -7.93
C PHE A 241 4.03 9.30 -6.99
N SER A 242 3.23 10.12 -6.32
CA SER A 242 2.30 9.63 -5.30
C SER A 242 1.03 10.47 -5.24
N PRO A 243 -0.09 9.93 -4.74
CA PRO A 243 -1.35 10.66 -4.67
C PRO A 243 -1.25 12.03 -3.97
N CYS A 244 -0.35 12.21 -2.99
CA CYS A 244 -0.09 13.51 -2.36
C CYS A 244 0.33 14.62 -3.34
N ASP A 245 0.84 14.26 -4.51
CA ASP A 245 1.25 15.18 -5.57
C ASP A 245 0.05 15.78 -6.32
N PHE A 246 -1.15 15.20 -6.17
CA PHE A 246 -2.35 15.58 -6.94
C PHE A 246 -3.07 16.82 -6.39
N GLN A 247 -2.36 17.73 -5.74
CA GLN A 247 -2.95 18.96 -5.19
C GLN A 247 -3.45 19.88 -6.32
N THR A 248 -4.74 20.21 -6.31
CA THR A 248 -5.38 20.94 -7.41
C THR A 248 -6.44 21.93 -6.91
N THR A 249 -6.65 22.97 -7.70
CA THR A 249 -7.77 23.92 -7.57
C THR A 249 -8.71 23.90 -8.77
N LYS A 250 -8.47 22.99 -9.74
CA LYS A 250 -9.21 22.90 -11.01
C LYS A 250 -9.89 21.56 -11.23
N SER A 251 -9.35 20.49 -10.67
CA SER A 251 -9.90 19.14 -10.78
C SER A 251 -10.49 18.69 -9.43
N LEU A 252 -11.36 17.69 -9.47
CA LEU A 252 -11.70 16.91 -8.29
C LEU A 252 -10.77 15.71 -8.22
N VAL A 253 -10.12 15.51 -7.08
CA VAL A 253 -9.42 14.27 -6.75
C VAL A 253 -10.16 13.61 -5.61
N LEU A 254 -10.87 12.52 -5.91
CA LEU A 254 -11.73 11.80 -4.98
C LEU A 254 -11.18 10.40 -4.73
N ILE A 255 -10.74 10.15 -3.50
CA ILE A 255 -10.41 8.78 -3.04
C ILE A 255 -11.65 8.19 -2.39
N MET A 256 -12.13 7.07 -2.90
CA MET A 256 -13.25 6.30 -2.35
C MET A 256 -12.70 5.12 -1.58
N GLU A 257 -12.55 5.27 -0.26
CA GLU A 257 -11.94 4.27 0.61
C GLU A 257 -12.91 3.94 1.75
N GLY A 258 -13.39 2.70 1.80
CA GLY A 258 -14.45 2.29 2.73
C GLY A 258 -14.12 2.60 4.18
N ALA A 259 -12.86 2.39 4.58
CA ALA A 259 -12.35 2.64 5.92
C ALA A 259 -11.35 3.82 5.95
N GLY A 260 -11.63 4.87 5.15
CA GLY A 260 -10.74 6.02 4.99
C GLY A 260 -10.53 6.83 6.27
N ASP A 261 -11.52 6.88 7.14
CA ASP A 261 -11.42 7.47 8.48
C ASP A 261 -10.34 6.82 9.36
N VAL A 262 -10.13 5.51 9.19
CA VAL A 262 -9.07 4.78 9.88
C VAL A 262 -7.70 5.26 9.44
N LEU A 263 -7.49 5.54 8.15
CA LEU A 263 -6.19 5.89 7.61
C LEU A 263 -5.88 7.40 7.59
N PHE A 264 -6.87 8.24 7.27
CA PHE A 264 -6.64 9.59 6.76
C PHE A 264 -7.08 10.74 7.67
N LYS A 265 -7.38 10.48 8.95
CA LYS A 265 -7.84 11.48 9.94
C LYS A 265 -7.02 12.79 9.91
N ASP A 266 -5.70 12.70 9.69
CA ASP A 266 -4.77 13.83 9.76
C ASP A 266 -4.03 14.07 8.42
N SER A 267 -4.67 13.80 7.27
CA SER A 267 -4.06 14.16 5.98
C SER A 267 -3.96 15.69 5.85
N SER A 268 -2.78 16.16 5.47
CA SER A 268 -2.56 17.58 5.14
C SER A 268 -3.07 17.97 3.76
N ILE A 269 -3.34 16.98 2.90
CA ILE A 269 -3.71 17.16 1.49
C ILE A 269 -5.19 16.89 1.28
N TYR A 270 -5.70 15.81 1.85
CA TYR A 270 -7.04 15.34 1.59
C TYR A 270 -7.99 15.69 2.72
N LYS A 271 -9.11 16.32 2.38
CA LYS A 271 -10.20 16.51 3.34
C LYS A 271 -11.01 15.24 3.45
N LEU A 272 -11.01 14.63 4.63
CA LEU A 272 -11.84 13.48 4.94
C LEU A 272 -13.32 13.87 5.05
N ILE A 273 -14.15 13.19 4.27
CA ILE A 273 -15.61 13.23 4.32
C ILE A 273 -16.07 11.86 4.81
N ASP A 274 -16.26 11.78 6.13
CA ASP A 274 -16.67 10.56 6.81
C ASP A 274 -18.19 10.51 7.01
N ILE A 275 -18.75 9.29 6.98
CA ILE A 275 -20.17 9.07 7.29
C ILE A 275 -20.32 8.46 8.69
N PRO A 276 -21.30 8.94 9.49
CA PRO A 276 -21.46 8.46 10.87
C PRO A 276 -21.91 6.98 11.01
N GLN A 277 -22.59 6.43 10.00
CA GLN A 277 -23.20 5.10 10.06
C GLN A 277 -22.75 4.26 8.86
N LYS A 278 -21.65 3.53 9.03
CA LYS A 278 -21.01 2.71 7.99
C LYS A 278 -21.66 1.34 7.87
N TYR A 279 -21.89 0.67 9.00
CA TYR A 279 -22.44 -0.68 9.08
C TYR A 279 -23.70 -0.70 9.95
N ARG A 280 -24.69 -1.50 9.54
CA ARG A 280 -25.96 -1.69 10.26
C ARG A 280 -26.09 -3.07 10.90
N ALA A 281 -25.37 -4.05 10.38
CA ALA A 281 -25.34 -5.40 10.90
C ALA A 281 -24.43 -5.52 12.11
N LYS A 282 -24.74 -6.48 12.97
CA LYS A 282 -23.98 -6.81 14.18
C LYS A 282 -22.82 -7.74 13.85
N ALA A 283 -21.66 -7.46 14.43
CA ALA A 283 -20.51 -8.36 14.44
C ALA A 283 -20.28 -8.87 15.87
N ASP A 284 -20.46 -10.17 16.09
CA ASP A 284 -20.26 -10.81 17.39
C ASP A 284 -18.82 -11.34 17.51
N PHE A 285 -18.06 -10.81 18.47
CA PHE A 285 -16.64 -11.14 18.66
C PHE A 285 -16.46 -12.23 19.72
N HIS A 286 -15.74 -13.30 19.37
CA HIS A 286 -15.53 -14.48 20.21
C HIS A 286 -14.05 -14.83 20.30
N SER A 287 -13.48 -14.76 21.50
CA SER A 287 -12.12 -15.23 21.75
C SER A 287 -12.08 -16.75 21.89
N PHE A 288 -11.05 -17.39 21.34
CA PHE A 288 -10.74 -18.79 21.61
C PHE A 288 -9.22 -18.98 21.85
N ASN A 289 -8.88 -20.01 22.61
CA ASN A 289 -7.48 -20.33 22.91
C ASN A 289 -6.94 -21.35 21.90
N VAL A 290 -5.70 -21.13 21.46
CA VAL A 290 -4.89 -22.16 20.80
C VAL A 290 -3.65 -22.39 21.66
N PRO A 291 -3.47 -23.59 22.23
CA PRO A 291 -2.33 -23.89 23.08
C PRO A 291 -0.99 -23.64 22.37
N ASN A 292 -0.07 -22.94 23.05
CA ASN A 292 1.28 -22.64 22.56
C ASN A 292 1.33 -21.88 21.22
N LEU A 293 0.29 -21.09 20.92
CA LEU A 293 0.20 -20.27 19.72
C LEU A 293 1.31 -19.22 19.71
N ASN A 294 2.32 -19.48 18.89
CA ASN A 294 3.41 -18.56 18.64
C ASN A 294 3.99 -18.89 17.26
N ARG A 295 3.95 -17.93 16.34
CA ARG A 295 4.46 -18.09 14.96
C ARG A 295 5.90 -18.60 14.93
N ARG A 296 6.72 -18.21 15.92
CA ARG A 296 8.14 -18.59 16.05
C ARG A 296 8.36 -19.88 16.86
N ASN A 297 7.32 -20.63 17.16
CA ASN A 297 7.44 -21.91 17.86
C ASN A 297 8.13 -22.93 16.95
N ASN A 298 9.24 -23.52 17.38
CA ASN A 298 9.99 -24.50 16.59
C ASN A 298 9.22 -25.82 16.37
N LYS A 299 8.13 -26.05 17.11
CA LYS A 299 7.29 -27.24 17.02
C LYS A 299 6.06 -27.04 16.12
N HIS A 300 6.30 -26.72 14.86
CA HIS A 300 5.25 -26.37 13.90
C HIS A 300 4.16 -27.44 13.75
N GLN A 301 4.51 -28.73 13.75
CA GLN A 301 3.52 -29.81 13.62
C GLN A 301 2.55 -29.90 14.81
N GLU A 302 3.04 -29.76 16.05
CA GLU A 302 2.18 -29.75 17.24
C GLU A 302 1.26 -28.51 17.25
N LEU A 303 1.81 -27.37 16.81
CA LEU A 303 1.05 -26.12 16.69
C LEU A 303 -0.07 -26.25 15.65
N ILE A 304 0.21 -26.77 14.45
CA ILE A 304 -0.80 -26.98 13.40
C ILE A 304 -1.93 -27.86 13.91
N LYS A 305 -1.62 -28.99 14.58
CA LYS A 305 -2.65 -29.86 15.18
C LYS A 305 -3.54 -29.11 16.16
N SER A 306 -2.95 -28.27 17.02
CA SER A 306 -3.69 -27.46 18.00
C SER A 306 -4.59 -26.41 17.33
N MET A 307 -4.09 -25.77 16.26
CA MET A 307 -4.85 -24.83 15.44
C MET A 307 -6.04 -25.52 14.78
N VAL A 308 -5.81 -26.67 14.13
CA VAL A 308 -6.85 -27.45 13.44
C VAL A 308 -7.94 -27.92 14.40
N GLN A 309 -7.57 -28.44 15.58
CA GLN A 309 -8.54 -28.84 16.59
C GLN A 309 -9.45 -27.68 17.02
N SER A 310 -8.87 -26.49 17.22
CA SER A 310 -9.61 -25.30 17.62
C SER A 310 -10.53 -24.81 16.49
N VAL A 311 -10.05 -24.84 15.24
CA VAL A 311 -10.85 -24.51 14.05
C VAL A 311 -12.01 -25.48 13.87
N ILE A 312 -11.79 -26.79 14.00
CA ILE A 312 -12.85 -27.81 13.90
C ILE A 312 -13.93 -27.57 14.96
N ALA A 313 -13.54 -27.26 16.19
CA ALA A 313 -14.49 -26.96 17.26
C ALA A 313 -15.40 -25.77 16.90
N ILE A 314 -14.84 -24.70 16.32
CA ILE A 314 -15.61 -23.54 15.85
C ILE A 314 -16.52 -23.94 14.69
N LEU A 315 -15.99 -24.53 13.63
CA LEU A 315 -16.75 -24.95 12.44
C LEU A 315 -17.93 -25.86 12.80
N SER A 316 -17.79 -26.72 13.81
CA SER A 316 -18.85 -27.61 14.28
C SER A 316 -19.93 -26.91 15.10
N SER A 317 -19.64 -25.71 15.63
CA SER A 317 -20.52 -24.97 16.54
C SER A 317 -21.33 -23.85 15.85
N VAL A 318 -20.94 -23.47 14.63
CA VAL A 318 -21.55 -22.37 13.89
C VAL A 318 -22.31 -22.86 12.66
N LYS A 319 -23.23 -22.04 12.17
CA LYS A 319 -23.91 -22.25 10.89
C LYS A 319 -23.32 -21.33 9.83
N GLY A 320 -23.36 -21.77 8.58
CA GLY A 320 -22.90 -21.00 7.42
C GLY A 320 -21.40 -21.11 7.17
N LYS A 321 -20.95 -20.54 6.05
CA LYS A 321 -19.55 -20.65 5.61
C LYS A 321 -18.61 -19.80 6.46
N THR A 322 -17.38 -20.26 6.61
CA THR A 322 -16.37 -19.65 7.47
C THR A 322 -15.10 -19.29 6.70
N LEU A 323 -14.68 -18.04 6.77
CA LEU A 323 -13.42 -17.57 6.19
C LEU A 323 -12.34 -17.68 7.27
N ILE A 324 -11.25 -18.38 6.99
CA ILE A 324 -10.15 -18.57 7.93
C ILE A 324 -8.97 -17.74 7.43
N ALA A 325 -8.60 -16.70 8.16
CA ALA A 325 -7.43 -15.88 7.87
C ALA A 325 -6.29 -16.25 8.82
N CYS A 326 -5.13 -16.63 8.28
CA CYS A 326 -3.98 -17.06 9.06
C CYS A 326 -2.66 -16.46 8.57
N TRP A 327 -1.54 -16.80 9.21
CA TRP A 327 -0.21 -16.43 8.70
C TRP A 327 0.07 -17.12 7.36
N ASN A 328 0.89 -16.50 6.50
CA ASN A 328 1.32 -17.14 5.26
C ASN A 328 2.28 -18.32 5.54
N ASP A 329 3.24 -18.10 6.44
CA ASP A 329 4.24 -19.08 6.85
C ASP A 329 4.63 -18.92 8.34
N PHE A 330 5.50 -19.81 8.82
CA PHE A 330 6.09 -19.68 10.16
C PHE A 330 7.38 -18.85 10.20
N LYS A 331 8.04 -18.62 9.05
CA LYS A 331 9.35 -17.95 8.98
C LYS A 331 9.25 -16.44 9.20
N GLY A 332 8.07 -15.85 9.02
CA GLY A 332 7.87 -14.43 9.28
C GLY A 332 8.45 -13.53 8.18
N ASP A 333 8.86 -14.10 7.04
CA ASP A 333 9.28 -13.36 5.87
C ASP A 333 8.05 -12.97 5.03
N ASP A 334 7.10 -12.29 5.66
CA ASP A 334 6.04 -11.58 4.93
C ASP A 334 6.71 -10.36 4.29
N LYS A 335 7.40 -10.56 3.17
CA LYS A 335 8.08 -9.46 2.46
C LYS A 335 7.12 -8.37 2.02
N GLY A 336 5.79 -8.54 2.16
CA GLY A 336 4.79 -7.55 1.77
C GLY A 336 4.87 -7.19 0.28
N ILE A 337 5.55 -8.04 -0.50
CA ILE A 337 5.80 -7.91 -1.93
C ILE A 337 5.43 -9.28 -2.49
N THR A 338 4.38 -9.33 -3.32
CA THR A 338 4.23 -10.35 -4.35
C THR A 338 5.40 -10.18 -5.30
N SER A 339 6.57 -10.69 -4.93
CA SER A 339 7.58 -10.96 -5.93
C SER A 339 7.07 -12.17 -6.70
N ASP A 340 6.93 -12.05 -8.01
CA ASP A 340 6.58 -13.13 -8.95
C ASP A 340 7.59 -14.31 -8.92
N THR A 341 8.52 -14.29 -7.98
CA THR A 341 9.47 -15.34 -7.64
C THR A 341 9.07 -16.05 -6.33
N GLN A 342 7.82 -16.49 -6.19
CA GLN A 342 7.54 -17.60 -5.27
C GLN A 342 7.91 -18.88 -6.00
N ASN A 343 8.95 -19.57 -5.51
CA ASN A 343 9.23 -20.92 -5.97
C ASN A 343 8.03 -21.81 -5.61
N SER A 344 7.50 -22.53 -6.58
CA SER A 344 6.30 -23.41 -6.49
C SER A 344 6.37 -24.54 -5.45
N ASN A 345 7.43 -24.60 -4.63
CA ASN A 345 7.73 -25.72 -3.74
C ASN A 345 7.65 -25.36 -2.24
N ASP A 346 7.36 -24.10 -1.86
CA ASP A 346 7.18 -23.73 -0.45
C ASP A 346 5.73 -24.03 -0.01
N ILE A 347 5.58 -25.04 0.87
CA ILE A 347 4.28 -25.38 1.47
C ILE A 347 3.86 -24.25 2.41
N THR A 348 2.75 -23.59 2.11
CA THR A 348 2.19 -22.51 2.92
C THR A 348 1.40 -23.05 4.12
N LEU A 349 1.19 -22.22 5.15
CA LEU A 349 0.32 -22.59 6.27
C LEU A 349 -1.14 -22.81 5.82
N VAL A 350 -1.57 -22.12 4.77
CA VAL A 350 -2.87 -22.33 4.11
C VAL A 350 -3.00 -23.77 3.63
N THR A 351 -2.00 -24.27 2.89
CA THR A 351 -1.98 -25.66 2.39
C THR A 351 -1.98 -26.66 3.54
N LEU A 352 -1.15 -26.43 4.58
CA LEU A 352 -1.07 -27.33 5.74
C LEU A 352 -2.38 -27.42 6.52
N LEU A 353 -3.06 -26.29 6.75
CA LEU A 353 -4.35 -26.28 7.44
C LEU A 353 -5.42 -26.96 6.59
N SER A 354 -5.44 -26.71 5.28
CA SER A 354 -6.37 -27.34 4.34
C SER A 354 -6.21 -28.86 4.32
N ASP A 355 -4.97 -29.35 4.28
CA ASP A 355 -4.68 -30.79 4.28
C ASP A 355 -5.14 -31.46 5.58
N GLU A 356 -4.87 -30.85 6.74
CA GLU A 356 -5.25 -31.41 8.03
C GLU A 356 -6.78 -31.35 8.26
N LEU A 357 -7.46 -30.29 7.80
CA LEU A 357 -8.92 -30.23 7.83
C LEU A 357 -9.56 -31.29 6.91
N THR A 358 -8.95 -31.52 5.75
CA THR A 358 -9.38 -32.58 4.81
C THR A 358 -9.19 -33.97 5.44
N LYS A 359 -8.06 -34.22 6.12
CA LYS A 359 -7.83 -35.47 6.87
C LYS A 359 -8.82 -35.66 8.02
N ALA A 360 -9.32 -34.57 8.59
CA ALA A 360 -10.36 -34.59 9.61
C ALA A 360 -11.79 -34.72 9.04
N ASN A 361 -11.95 -34.96 7.73
CA ASN A 361 -13.24 -35.08 7.02
C ASN A 361 -14.12 -33.83 7.13
N ILE A 362 -13.52 -32.64 7.20
CA ILE A 362 -14.28 -31.38 7.16
C ILE A 362 -14.61 -31.05 5.69
N PRO A 363 -15.89 -30.84 5.34
CA PRO A 363 -16.29 -30.50 3.98
C PRO A 363 -15.63 -29.19 3.49
N GLN A 364 -15.15 -29.15 2.26
CA GLN A 364 -14.47 -27.95 1.71
C GLN A 364 -15.43 -26.82 1.33
N ASP A 365 -16.73 -27.10 1.21
CA ASP A 365 -17.76 -26.12 0.84
C ASP A 365 -18.20 -25.23 2.01
N ILE A 366 -17.84 -25.58 3.26
CA ILE A 366 -18.18 -24.82 4.47
C ILE A 366 -17.08 -23.86 4.93
N TYR A 367 -15.88 -23.90 4.33
CA TYR A 367 -14.80 -23.00 4.70
C TYR A 367 -13.91 -22.59 3.53
N SER A 368 -13.17 -21.50 3.71
CA SER A 368 -12.05 -21.13 2.84
C SER A 368 -10.92 -20.59 3.69
N ILE A 369 -9.67 -20.82 3.27
CA ILE A 369 -8.50 -20.41 4.02
C ILE A 369 -7.70 -19.44 3.16
N ILE A 370 -7.41 -18.28 3.72
CA ILE A 370 -6.53 -17.28 3.13
C ILE A 370 -5.43 -16.93 4.14
N TYR A 371 -4.38 -16.29 3.66
CA TYR A 371 -3.39 -15.67 4.54
C TYR A 371 -3.60 -14.15 4.61
N TYR A 372 -3.21 -13.56 5.75
CA TYR A 372 -3.29 -12.10 5.92
C TYR A 372 -2.46 -11.35 4.88
N GLY A 373 -3.06 -10.32 4.27
CA GLY A 373 -2.39 -9.49 3.26
C GLY A 373 -2.32 -10.10 1.86
N SER A 374 -2.97 -11.25 1.61
CA SER A 374 -3.17 -11.78 0.25
C SER A 374 -4.03 -10.81 -0.58
N ALA A 375 -4.00 -10.90 -1.91
CA ALA A 375 -4.91 -10.13 -2.76
C ALA A 375 -6.39 -10.38 -2.41
N GLU A 376 -6.72 -11.60 -1.97
CA GLU A 376 -8.06 -12.01 -1.55
C GLU A 376 -8.53 -11.31 -0.26
N SER A 377 -7.61 -10.78 0.54
CA SER A 377 -7.95 -9.97 1.73
C SER A 377 -8.55 -8.59 1.38
N LYS A 378 -8.43 -8.15 0.12
CA LYS A 378 -8.90 -6.81 -0.34
C LYS A 378 -9.69 -6.80 -1.65
N ALA A 379 -9.36 -7.62 -2.64
CA ALA A 379 -9.78 -7.41 -4.03
C ALA A 379 -10.91 -8.33 -4.54
N VAL A 380 -11.27 -9.40 -3.81
CA VAL A 380 -12.26 -10.38 -4.28
C VAL A 380 -13.63 -10.24 -3.60
N ASN A 381 -14.69 -10.59 -4.33
CA ASN A 381 -16.08 -10.59 -3.85
C ASN A 381 -16.56 -11.99 -3.44
N ASP A 382 -15.65 -12.95 -3.35
CA ASP A 382 -15.96 -14.38 -3.29
C ASP A 382 -16.50 -14.83 -1.93
N PHE A 383 -16.24 -14.06 -0.87
CA PHE A 383 -16.62 -14.42 0.50
C PHE A 383 -17.89 -13.72 1.00
N LYS A 384 -18.62 -13.00 0.13
CA LYS A 384 -19.77 -12.18 0.54
C LYS A 384 -20.93 -12.98 1.17
N ASP A 385 -21.00 -14.29 0.92
CA ASP A 385 -21.99 -15.22 1.48
C ASP A 385 -21.53 -15.90 2.79
N TYR A 386 -20.34 -15.56 3.30
CA TYR A 386 -19.78 -16.15 4.52
C TYR A 386 -20.31 -15.39 5.73
N SER A 387 -20.82 -16.11 6.73
CA SER A 387 -21.35 -15.50 7.97
C SER A 387 -20.34 -15.52 9.11
N ASN A 388 -19.23 -16.24 8.96
CA ASN A 388 -18.23 -16.40 9.99
C ASN A 388 -16.83 -16.08 9.45
N ILE A 389 -15.99 -15.52 10.31
CA ILE A 389 -14.56 -15.36 10.05
C ILE A 389 -13.75 -15.80 11.28
N ILE A 390 -12.64 -16.50 11.05
CA ILE A 390 -11.65 -16.88 12.06
C ILE A 390 -10.35 -16.10 11.78
N LEU A 391 -9.96 -15.26 12.72
CA LEU A 391 -8.68 -14.54 12.77
C LEU A 391 -7.68 -15.42 13.55
N LEU A 392 -7.00 -16.31 12.82
CA LEU A 392 -6.19 -17.39 13.38
C LEU A 392 -4.72 -16.95 13.51
N GLY A 393 -4.33 -16.58 14.73
CA GLY A 393 -3.02 -16.01 15.02
C GLY A 393 -2.99 -14.50 14.80
N LYS A 394 -2.34 -13.79 15.72
CA LYS A 394 -2.14 -12.34 15.63
C LYS A 394 -1.34 -12.01 14.39
N TRP A 395 -1.91 -11.19 13.51
CA TRP A 395 -1.15 -10.62 12.42
C TRP A 395 -0.24 -9.51 12.92
N SER A 396 1.03 -9.58 12.54
CA SER A 396 2.01 -8.54 12.80
C SER A 396 2.58 -8.08 11.46
N LEU A 397 2.30 -6.84 11.08
CA LEU A 397 3.03 -6.20 10.00
C LEU A 397 4.44 -5.83 10.47
N PRO A 398 5.47 -5.94 9.60
CA PRO A 398 6.81 -5.47 9.95
C PRO A 398 6.73 -4.01 10.38
N VAL A 399 7.18 -3.73 11.62
CA VAL A 399 7.17 -2.39 12.19
C VAL A 399 7.92 -1.45 11.26
N SER A 400 7.26 -0.34 10.89
CA SER A 400 7.75 0.82 10.12
C SER A 400 7.59 0.85 8.59
N THR A 401 7.56 -0.24 7.83
CA THR A 401 7.57 -0.07 6.35
C THR A 401 6.22 0.29 5.73
N SER A 402 5.12 -0.39 6.09
CA SER A 402 3.83 -0.15 5.43
C SER A 402 3.23 1.22 5.77
N SER A 403 3.16 1.57 7.06
CA SER A 403 2.61 2.86 7.48
C SER A 403 3.51 4.03 7.10
N GLU A 404 4.85 3.91 7.12
CA GLU A 404 5.73 4.99 6.65
C GLU A 404 5.62 5.19 5.12
N LYS A 405 5.50 4.12 4.34
CA LYS A 405 5.25 4.23 2.89
C LYS A 405 3.91 4.92 2.61
N PHE A 406 2.86 4.52 3.31
CA PHE A 406 1.54 5.16 3.21
C PHE A 406 1.61 6.65 3.59
N ASN A 407 2.22 6.96 4.74
CA ASN A 407 2.39 8.34 5.21
C ASN A 407 3.14 9.21 4.21
N LYS A 408 4.16 8.67 3.53
CA LYS A 408 4.87 9.38 2.45
C LYS A 408 3.99 9.60 1.23
N ALA A 409 3.24 8.59 0.80
CA ALA A 409 2.45 8.67 -0.43
C ALA A 409 1.19 9.55 -0.30
N PHE A 410 0.67 9.74 0.91
CA PHE A 410 -0.57 10.49 1.16
C PHE A 410 -0.40 11.69 2.10
N LEU A 411 0.83 11.96 2.57
CA LEU A 411 1.15 12.99 3.55
C LEU A 411 0.23 12.96 4.79
N THR A 412 0.19 11.79 5.42
CA THR A 412 -0.56 11.49 6.65
C THR A 412 0.39 11.14 7.81
N ASN A 413 -0.16 11.07 9.02
CA ASN A 413 0.53 10.58 10.22
C ASN A 413 -0.08 9.26 10.73
N THR A 414 -0.42 8.35 9.82
CA THR A 414 -1.06 7.08 10.13
C THR A 414 -0.11 6.18 10.94
N THR A 415 -0.59 5.71 12.07
CA THR A 415 0.14 4.82 12.98
C THR A 415 0.12 3.39 12.45
N LEU A 416 1.07 2.54 12.88
CA LEU A 416 1.02 1.12 12.56
C LEU A 416 -0.27 0.46 13.07
N THR A 417 -0.74 0.85 14.26
CA THR A 417 -2.01 0.37 14.83
C THR A 417 -3.20 0.73 13.94
N ARG A 418 -3.27 1.97 13.44
CA ARG A 418 -4.31 2.40 12.48
C ARG A 418 -4.23 1.63 11.18
N TYR A 419 -3.02 1.47 10.65
CA TYR A 419 -2.82 0.72 9.42
C TYR A 419 -3.25 -0.75 9.57
N MET A 420 -2.88 -1.41 10.67
CA MET A 420 -3.36 -2.76 10.98
C MET A 420 -4.88 -2.79 11.16
N LEU A 421 -5.46 -1.83 11.89
CA LEU A 421 -6.91 -1.75 12.08
C LEU A 421 -7.64 -1.65 10.74
N TRP A 422 -7.14 -0.82 9.82
CA TRP A 422 -7.66 -0.71 8.46
C TRP A 422 -7.63 -2.04 7.72
N GLU A 423 -6.53 -2.78 7.76
CA GLU A 423 -6.44 -4.09 7.12
C GLU A 423 -7.43 -5.11 7.71
N TYR A 424 -7.60 -5.14 9.04
CA TYR A 424 -8.60 -6.01 9.69
C TYR A 424 -10.03 -5.60 9.34
N VAL A 425 -10.33 -4.30 9.25
CA VAL A 425 -11.63 -3.81 8.80
C VAL A 425 -11.90 -4.25 7.35
N GLN A 426 -10.91 -4.08 6.46
CA GLN A 426 -11.02 -4.49 5.06
C GLN A 426 -11.26 -6.00 4.92
N LEU A 427 -10.58 -6.82 5.74
CA LEU A 427 -10.75 -8.26 5.78
C LEU A 427 -12.14 -8.69 6.30
N ILE A 428 -12.56 -8.19 7.47
CA ILE A 428 -13.87 -8.55 8.06
C ILE A 428 -15.01 -8.09 7.14
N THR A 429 -14.86 -6.97 6.45
CA THR A 429 -15.87 -6.50 5.50
C THR A 429 -15.95 -7.27 4.19
N ARG A 430 -15.09 -8.27 3.96
CA ARG A 430 -15.21 -9.17 2.81
C ARG A 430 -16.40 -10.11 2.95
N ILE A 431 -16.76 -10.45 4.18
CA ILE A 431 -17.83 -11.40 4.46
C ILE A 431 -19.21 -10.72 4.50
N ALA A 432 -20.25 -11.43 4.94
CA ALA A 432 -21.65 -11.04 4.81
C ALA A 432 -22.04 -9.66 5.40
N ILE A 433 -21.25 -9.08 6.31
CA ILE A 433 -21.51 -7.77 6.90
C ILE A 433 -21.67 -6.65 5.86
N ARG A 434 -20.98 -6.72 4.72
CA ARG A 434 -21.12 -5.76 3.60
C ARG A 434 -22.49 -5.82 2.92
N GLN A 435 -23.25 -6.88 3.16
CA GLN A 435 -24.61 -7.06 2.66
C GLN A 435 -25.66 -6.65 3.70
N ASP A 436 -25.24 -6.04 4.82
CA ASP A 436 -26.06 -5.76 6.00
C ASP A 436 -26.57 -7.04 6.69
N MET A 437 -25.75 -8.10 6.73
CA MET A 437 -26.06 -9.33 7.46
C MET A 437 -25.13 -9.53 8.66
N ASP A 438 -25.69 -10.02 9.77
CA ASP A 438 -24.92 -10.27 10.99
C ASP A 438 -23.83 -11.33 10.78
N ILE A 439 -22.72 -11.17 11.49
CA ILE A 439 -21.54 -12.04 11.37
C ILE A 439 -20.96 -12.44 12.72
N ASN A 440 -20.23 -13.56 12.74
CA ASN A 440 -19.41 -13.96 13.87
C ASN A 440 -17.92 -13.79 13.53
N VAL A 441 -17.17 -13.15 14.43
CA VAL A 441 -15.72 -12.93 14.35
C VAL A 441 -15.04 -13.70 15.47
N PHE A 442 -14.45 -14.84 15.14
CA PHE A 442 -13.64 -15.63 16.06
C PHE A 442 -12.19 -15.19 15.98
N TYR A 443 -11.52 -15.03 17.12
CA TYR A 443 -10.11 -14.62 17.15
C TYR A 443 -9.33 -15.35 18.23
N THR A 444 -8.07 -15.66 17.92
CA THR A 444 -7.17 -16.26 18.90
C THR A 444 -6.79 -15.27 20.00
N ASP A 445 -6.63 -15.76 21.22
CA ASP A 445 -6.37 -14.97 22.42
C ASP A 445 -4.98 -14.29 22.50
N ASP A 446 -4.11 -14.53 21.51
CA ASP A 446 -2.84 -13.81 21.32
C ASP A 446 -3.04 -12.39 20.72
N HIS A 447 -4.25 -12.04 20.28
CA HIS A 447 -4.59 -10.68 19.89
C HIS A 447 -4.67 -9.75 21.11
N ASN A 448 -4.25 -8.49 20.91
CA ASN A 448 -4.41 -7.47 21.94
C ASN A 448 -5.90 -7.18 22.17
N ARG A 449 -6.35 -7.23 23.42
CA ARG A 449 -7.77 -7.05 23.77
C ARG A 449 -8.31 -5.66 23.42
N ASP A 450 -7.54 -4.60 23.66
CA ASP A 450 -7.95 -3.24 23.36
C ASP A 450 -8.09 -3.02 21.84
N PHE A 451 -7.22 -3.66 21.04
CA PHE A 451 -7.31 -3.66 19.59
C PHE A 451 -8.59 -4.35 19.09
N ILE A 452 -8.93 -5.52 19.64
CA ILE A 452 -10.17 -6.22 19.29
C ILE A 452 -11.41 -5.42 19.74
N GLN A 453 -11.39 -4.83 20.93
CA GLN A 453 -12.46 -3.95 21.39
C GLN A 453 -12.62 -2.73 20.48
N THR A 454 -11.54 -2.20 19.92
CA THR A 454 -11.60 -1.13 18.92
C THR A 454 -12.32 -1.60 17.65
N LEU A 455 -12.01 -2.79 17.14
CA LEU A 455 -12.73 -3.39 16.00
C LEU A 455 -14.22 -3.59 16.31
N GLU A 456 -14.54 -4.14 17.47
CA GLU A 456 -15.91 -4.38 17.91
C GLU A 456 -16.72 -3.07 17.99
N LYS A 457 -16.18 -2.03 18.64
CA LYS A 457 -16.80 -0.70 18.67
C LYS A 457 -16.94 -0.09 17.28
N TYR A 458 -15.94 -0.28 16.42
CA TYR A 458 -15.98 0.26 15.06
C TYR A 458 -17.13 -0.36 14.25
N PHE A 459 -17.29 -1.68 14.28
CA PHE A 459 -18.36 -2.37 13.55
C PHE A 459 -19.75 -2.17 14.15
N ASN A 460 -19.87 -2.28 15.49
CA ASN A 460 -21.18 -2.29 16.15
C ASN A 460 -21.67 -0.90 16.55
N GLN A 461 -20.78 0.07 16.74
CA GLN A 461 -21.10 1.40 17.27
C GLN A 461 -20.68 2.53 16.35
N ASN A 462 -19.94 2.24 15.26
CA ASN A 462 -19.30 3.23 14.39
C ASN A 462 -18.37 4.19 15.17
N ILE A 463 -17.77 3.71 16.26
CA ILE A 463 -16.86 4.47 17.10
C ILE A 463 -15.42 4.02 16.82
N LEU A 464 -14.61 4.94 16.32
CA LEU A 464 -13.17 4.74 16.13
C LEU A 464 -12.40 5.23 17.37
N ASP A 465 -12.38 4.42 18.42
CA ASP A 465 -11.68 4.68 19.68
C ASP A 465 -10.37 3.90 19.70
N ILE A 466 -9.34 4.49 19.10
CA ILE A 466 -8.02 3.87 19.04
C ILE A 466 -7.29 4.24 20.32
N PRO A 467 -6.78 3.27 21.10
CA PRO A 467 -5.87 3.57 22.21
C PRO A 467 -4.61 4.21 21.60
N GLU A 468 -4.60 5.54 21.52
CA GLU A 468 -3.52 6.34 20.95
C GLU A 468 -2.30 6.33 21.89
N GLU A 469 -1.61 5.20 21.94
CA GLU A 469 -0.18 5.18 22.25
C GLU A 469 0.59 4.78 20.99
N HIS A 470 0.66 5.70 20.01
CA HIS A 470 1.75 5.63 19.05
C HIS A 470 3.04 5.90 19.79
N ILE A 471 3.71 4.84 20.22
CA ILE A 471 5.07 4.96 20.69
C ILE A 471 5.96 4.55 19.53
N ASP A 472 6.40 5.53 18.74
CA ASP A 472 7.56 5.32 17.87
C ASP A 472 8.68 4.81 18.80
N TRP A 473 9.27 3.68 18.45
CA TRP A 473 10.40 3.14 19.17
C TRP A 473 11.52 4.20 19.26
N ARG A 474 11.63 5.07 18.25
CA ARG A 474 12.54 6.22 18.23
C ARG A 474 12.20 7.18 19.36
N ASP A 475 10.93 7.48 19.60
CA ASP A 475 10.52 8.38 20.68
C ASP A 475 10.72 7.74 22.05
N LYS A 476 10.49 6.43 22.17
CA LYS A 476 10.84 5.64 23.37
C LYS A 476 12.34 5.72 23.66
N VAL A 477 13.18 5.57 22.64
CA VAL A 477 14.63 5.70 22.76
C VAL A 477 15.03 7.14 23.05
N ARG A 478 14.48 8.15 22.37
CA ARG A 478 14.80 9.58 22.52
C ARG A 478 14.51 10.10 23.93
N LYS A 479 13.52 9.53 24.62
CA LYS A 479 13.20 9.83 26.04
C LYS A 479 14.26 9.32 27.02
N LEU A 480 15.11 8.36 26.63
CA LEU A 480 16.21 7.89 27.47
C LEU A 480 17.44 8.81 27.38
N ASN A 481 18.20 8.89 28.47
CA ASN A 481 19.48 9.61 28.47
C ASN A 481 20.42 9.06 27.37
N ASN A 482 20.98 9.95 26.54
CA ASN A 482 21.77 9.66 25.33
C ASN A 482 21.02 8.91 24.20
N GLY A 483 19.70 8.76 24.31
CA GLY A 483 18.83 8.11 23.32
C GLY A 483 19.00 8.61 21.89
N LYS A 484 18.93 9.94 21.72
CA LYS A 484 19.09 10.61 20.42
C LYS A 484 20.36 10.19 19.66
N ARG A 485 21.45 9.85 20.36
CA ARG A 485 22.75 9.49 19.75
C ARG A 485 22.79 8.08 19.16
N VAL A 486 21.85 7.21 19.53
CA VAL A 486 21.83 5.80 19.11
C VAL A 486 20.66 5.46 18.21
N VAL A 487 19.69 6.35 17.99
CA VAL A 487 18.54 6.10 17.12
C VAL A 487 19.00 5.62 15.74
N SER A 488 19.90 6.35 15.08
CA SER A 488 20.42 5.95 13.75
C SER A 488 21.21 4.65 13.77
N GLN A 489 21.82 4.29 14.91
CA GLN A 489 22.52 3.02 15.07
C GLN A 489 21.53 1.87 15.21
N ILE A 490 20.44 2.07 15.95
CA ILE A 490 19.36 1.09 16.09
C ILE A 490 18.62 0.93 14.76
N GLU A 491 18.38 2.00 14.00
CA GLU A 491 17.82 1.91 12.63
C GLU A 491 18.65 1.01 11.73
N ARG A 492 19.97 1.24 11.69
CA ARG A 492 20.91 0.43 10.89
C ARG A 492 20.98 -1.01 11.39
N LEU A 493 20.99 -1.22 12.70
CA LEU A 493 20.95 -2.57 13.28
C LEU A 493 19.64 -3.30 12.96
N SER A 494 18.52 -2.56 12.89
CA SER A 494 17.20 -3.09 12.58
C SER A 494 17.06 -3.54 11.12
N GLN A 495 17.91 -3.05 10.21
CA GLN A 495 17.97 -3.59 8.84
C GLN A 495 18.38 -5.07 8.83
N ARG A 496 19.27 -5.47 9.75
CA ARG A 496 19.69 -6.86 9.92
C ARG A 496 18.80 -7.62 10.90
N PHE A 497 18.29 -6.94 11.91
CA PHE A 497 17.44 -7.52 12.96
C PHE A 497 16.10 -6.76 13.05
N PRO A 498 15.17 -7.02 12.11
CA PRO A 498 13.92 -6.25 11.97
C PRO A 498 12.98 -6.28 13.19
N TYR A 499 13.24 -7.20 14.13
CA TYR A 499 12.45 -7.33 15.37
C TYR A 499 12.86 -6.33 16.48
N ILE A 500 13.99 -5.62 16.36
CA ILE A 500 14.46 -4.69 17.40
C ILE A 500 13.47 -3.55 17.68
N PRO A 501 12.91 -2.84 16.66
CA PRO A 501 11.93 -1.78 16.88
C PRO A 501 10.72 -2.26 17.68
N GLN A 502 10.18 -3.43 17.30
CA GLN A 502 9.03 -4.04 17.97
C GLN A 502 9.35 -4.35 19.44
N MET A 503 10.52 -4.94 19.71
CA MET A 503 10.93 -5.24 21.09
C MET A 503 11.08 -3.99 21.96
N ILE A 504 11.55 -2.87 21.39
CA ILE A 504 11.61 -1.58 22.09
C ILE A 504 10.20 -1.08 22.43
N VAL A 505 9.25 -1.21 21.51
CA VAL A 505 7.85 -0.82 21.75
C VAL A 505 7.18 -1.72 22.77
N GLU A 506 7.33 -3.05 22.67
CA GLU A 506 6.66 -4.01 23.56
C GLU A 506 7.28 -4.06 24.95
N GLY A 507 8.61 -3.84 25.04
CA GLY A 507 9.37 -3.70 26.28
C GLY A 507 9.06 -4.77 27.31
N LYS A 508 9.44 -6.04 27.06
CA LYS A 508 9.30 -7.17 28.00
C LYS A 508 9.93 -8.51 27.53
N GLN A 509 10.62 -8.52 26.40
CA GLN A 509 11.20 -9.76 25.85
C GLN A 509 12.72 -9.75 26.06
N ASN A 510 13.24 -10.77 26.76
CA ASN A 510 14.68 -10.96 26.92
C ASN A 510 15.22 -11.70 25.69
N LYS A 511 15.96 -11.01 24.83
CA LYS A 511 16.57 -11.62 23.63
C LYS A 511 18.03 -11.24 23.50
N THR A 512 18.86 -12.24 23.24
CA THR A 512 20.28 -12.06 22.96
C THR A 512 20.53 -12.03 21.46
N ILE A 513 21.21 -10.98 20.99
CA ILE A 513 21.67 -10.81 19.62
C ILE A 513 23.17 -11.01 19.64
N ASN A 514 23.63 -12.11 19.05
CA ASN A 514 25.05 -12.36 18.84
C ASN A 514 25.42 -11.91 17.44
N VAL A 515 26.37 -10.99 17.33
CA VAL A 515 26.80 -10.43 16.04
C VAL A 515 28.29 -10.08 16.11
N SER A 516 29.03 -10.34 15.04
CA SER A 516 30.45 -10.00 15.02
C SER A 516 30.67 -8.49 15.04
N LEU A 517 31.75 -8.01 15.67
CA LEU A 517 32.10 -6.58 15.64
C LEU A 517 32.23 -6.05 14.21
N LYS A 518 32.77 -6.87 13.30
CA LYS A 518 32.94 -6.52 11.87
C LYS A 518 31.60 -6.25 11.20
N GLU A 519 30.60 -7.12 11.43
CA GLU A 519 29.26 -6.97 10.86
C GLU A 519 28.55 -5.73 11.40
N VAL A 520 28.64 -5.45 12.71
CA VAL A 520 28.07 -4.23 13.29
C VAL A 520 28.73 -2.97 12.74
N ASN A 521 30.06 -2.98 12.55
CA ASN A 521 30.79 -1.87 11.94
C ASN A 521 30.36 -1.62 10.49
N ASN A 522 30.12 -2.69 9.71
CA ASN A 522 29.63 -2.60 8.35
C ASN A 522 28.21 -2.00 8.31
N LEU A 523 27.31 -2.48 9.16
CA LEU A 523 25.93 -1.98 9.24
C LEU A 523 25.88 -0.51 9.67
N ILE A 524 26.65 -0.14 10.70
CA ILE A 524 26.64 1.21 11.28
C ILE A 524 27.56 2.16 10.49
N GLY A 525 28.34 1.69 9.53
CA GLY A 525 29.19 2.49 8.65
C GLY A 525 30.36 3.18 9.36
N LYS A 526 30.92 2.55 10.41
CA LYS A 526 32.08 3.08 11.16
C LYS A 526 33.00 1.95 11.64
N SER A 527 34.32 2.10 11.49
CA SER A 527 35.32 1.22 12.12
C SER A 527 35.49 1.56 13.60
N LYS A 528 34.57 1.05 14.42
CA LYS A 528 34.56 1.24 15.87
C LYS A 528 35.13 0.05 16.62
N LYS A 529 35.63 0.31 17.83
CA LYS A 529 36.00 -0.72 18.82
C LYS A 529 34.78 -1.08 19.65
N ARG A 530 34.76 -2.26 20.29
CA ARG A 530 33.63 -2.72 21.15
C ARG A 530 33.17 -1.66 22.17
N ARG A 531 34.13 -0.94 22.78
CA ARG A 531 33.87 0.12 23.75
C ARG A 531 32.99 1.26 23.22
N ASP A 532 33.03 1.51 21.92
CA ASP A 532 32.30 2.63 21.29
C ASP A 532 30.80 2.32 21.12
N TYR A 533 30.40 1.06 21.32
CA TYR A 533 29.01 0.60 21.31
C TYR A 533 28.37 0.52 22.69
N LYS A 534 29.10 0.90 23.76
CA LYS A 534 28.59 0.82 25.15
C LYS A 534 27.24 1.51 25.35
N HIS A 535 27.02 2.66 24.71
CA HIS A 535 25.75 3.38 24.80
C HIS A 535 24.61 2.68 24.06
N LEU A 536 24.88 2.12 22.88
CA LEU A 536 23.92 1.33 22.12
C LEU A 536 23.49 0.09 22.90
N ILE A 537 24.47 -0.68 23.40
CA ILE A 537 24.23 -1.89 24.21
C ILE A 537 23.41 -1.54 25.46
N SER A 538 23.80 -0.49 26.20
CA SER A 538 23.09 -0.07 27.41
C SER A 538 21.64 0.36 27.13
N ILE A 539 21.39 1.05 26.01
CA ILE A 539 20.03 1.45 25.65
C ILE A 539 19.19 0.25 25.24
N LEU A 540 19.73 -0.67 24.43
CA LEU A 540 19.05 -1.91 24.06
C LEU A 540 18.71 -2.78 25.28
N GLN A 541 19.61 -2.85 26.27
CA GLN A 541 19.40 -3.58 27.51
C GLN A 541 18.22 -3.05 28.33
N LYS A 542 17.96 -1.73 28.32
CA LYS A 542 16.78 -1.15 28.98
C LYS A 542 15.46 -1.64 28.41
N PHE A 543 15.48 -2.20 27.19
CA PHE A 543 14.33 -2.81 26.53
C PHE A 543 14.40 -4.35 26.49
N GLY A 544 15.30 -4.98 27.26
CA GLY A 544 15.45 -6.44 27.31
C GLY A 544 16.28 -7.05 26.16
N ILE A 545 16.96 -6.23 25.36
CA ILE A 545 17.77 -6.69 24.22
C ILE A 545 19.24 -6.74 24.63
N SER A 546 19.82 -7.93 24.71
CA SER A 546 21.24 -8.14 24.99
C SER A 546 22.03 -8.24 23.70
N LEU A 547 22.73 -7.18 23.32
CA LEU A 547 23.61 -7.17 22.14
C LEU A 547 25.02 -7.62 22.53
N VAL A 548 25.43 -8.80 22.08
CA VAL A 548 26.74 -9.40 22.32
C VAL A 548 27.60 -9.28 21.06
N LEU A 549 28.69 -8.52 21.17
CA LEU A 549 29.65 -8.34 20.08
C LEU A 549 30.74 -9.41 20.15
N LEU A 550 30.67 -10.38 19.22
CA LEU A 550 31.62 -11.50 19.12
C LEU A 550 32.99 -11.10 18.56
#